data_AF-A0A960MZV4-F1
#
_entry.id   AF-A0A960MZV4-F1
#
_cell.length_a   1.000
_cell.length_b   1.000
_cell.length_c   1.000
_cell.angle_alpha   90.00
_cell.angle_beta   90.00
_cell.angle_gamma   90.00
#
_symmetry.space_group_name_H-M   'P 1'
#
loop_
_entity.id
_entity.type
_entity.pdbx_description
1 polymer ?
#
loop_
_entity_poly.entity_id
_entity_poly.type
_entity_poly.pdbx_seq_one_letter_code
_entity_poly.pdbx_strand_id
1 'polypeptide(L)'
;MIHLRDLYVRPGEPVMPAWKRLLEWSKQFRLFAGRGVRLQRTPNGTYVIADLKANPWNHPFKVRLADREATVGFGTVQDVVPRIEGKRLDGVDDKGREGEPPTLRLTGEPNEELRSWIVVEVKVDPKSGEIDPEDEEAVTIRHVRELRASTAEVGRHPLAMLVWAPNRTTIVRARQITHFHLRHLFVPQQGSEGEDKRRGRHLFWAT
;
A
#
# COMPACT_ATOMS: atom_id res chain seq x y z
N MET A 1 -43.27 -6.72 -20.23
CA MET A 1 -42.25 -5.66 -20.37
C MET A 1 -42.63 -4.87 -21.61
N ILE A 2 -42.93 -3.57 -21.50
CA ILE A 2 -43.36 -2.76 -22.66
C ILE A 2 -42.16 -2.56 -23.60
N HIS A 3 -42.33 -2.82 -24.90
CA HIS A 3 -41.29 -2.61 -25.90
C HIS A 3 -41.40 -1.22 -26.52
N LEU A 4 -40.29 -0.69 -27.06
CA LEU A 4 -40.24 0.67 -27.65
C LEU A 4 -41.27 0.86 -28.78
N ARG A 5 -41.61 -0.22 -29.50
CA ARG A 5 -42.62 -0.23 -30.57
C ARG A 5 -44.05 0.05 -30.05
N ASP A 6 -44.32 -0.28 -28.80
CA ASP A 6 -45.63 -0.11 -28.14
C ASP A 6 -45.89 1.36 -27.71
N LEU A 7 -44.88 2.23 -27.86
CA LEU A 7 -44.94 3.65 -27.57
C LEU A 7 -45.26 4.52 -28.79
N TYR A 8 -45.24 3.95 -30.00
CA TYR A 8 -45.59 4.70 -31.21
C TYR A 8 -47.06 5.09 -31.19
N VAL A 9 -47.34 6.33 -31.55
CA VAL A 9 -48.68 6.92 -31.61
C VAL A 9 -48.95 7.37 -33.03
N ARG A 10 -50.15 7.09 -33.55
CA ARG A 10 -50.57 7.56 -34.88
C ARG A 10 -51.36 8.87 -34.78
N PRO A 11 -51.35 9.71 -35.83
CA PRO A 11 -52.22 10.88 -35.89
C PRO A 11 -53.69 10.50 -35.66
N GLY A 12 -54.36 11.18 -34.73
CA GLY A 12 -55.76 10.93 -34.36
C GLY A 12 -55.97 10.03 -33.13
N GLU A 13 -54.92 9.42 -32.58
CA GLU A 13 -55.03 8.67 -31.32
C GLU A 13 -55.18 9.61 -30.09
N PRO A 14 -55.95 9.20 -29.07
CA PRO A 14 -56.10 9.96 -27.84
C PRO A 14 -54.78 10.02 -27.05
N VAL A 15 -54.41 11.23 -26.63
CA VAL A 15 -53.13 11.52 -25.96
C VAL A 15 -53.01 10.84 -24.59
N MET A 16 -54.09 10.80 -23.80
CA MET A 16 -54.03 10.32 -22.43
C MET A 16 -53.64 8.84 -22.29
N PRO A 17 -54.18 7.91 -23.09
CA PRO A 17 -53.71 6.53 -23.12
C PRO A 17 -52.23 6.39 -23.50
N ALA A 18 -51.77 7.13 -24.52
CA ALA A 18 -50.37 7.10 -24.94
C ALA A 18 -49.42 7.62 -23.86
N TRP A 19 -49.81 8.71 -23.18
CA TRP A 19 -49.08 9.25 -22.05
C TRP A 19 -48.94 8.24 -20.90
N LYS A 20 -50.00 7.50 -20.58
CA LYS A 20 -49.95 6.43 -19.56
C LYS A 20 -48.99 5.30 -19.96
N ARG A 21 -48.97 4.88 -21.24
CA ARG A 21 -48.02 3.87 -21.74
C ARG A 21 -46.57 4.33 -21.59
N LEU A 22 -46.29 5.59 -21.93
CA LEU A 22 -44.96 6.18 -21.76
C LEU A 22 -44.53 6.24 -20.29
N LEU A 23 -45.43 6.66 -19.40
CA LEU A 23 -45.15 6.71 -17.96
C LEU A 23 -44.82 5.31 -17.41
N GLU A 24 -45.58 4.28 -17.79
CA GLU A 24 -45.29 2.90 -17.37
C GLU A 24 -43.96 2.39 -17.91
N TRP A 25 -43.64 2.66 -19.18
CA TRP A 25 -42.35 2.30 -19.75
C TRP A 25 -41.19 3.01 -19.02
N SER A 26 -41.37 4.29 -18.67
CA SER A 26 -40.35 5.07 -17.94
C SER A 26 -40.02 4.52 -16.55
N LYS A 27 -40.98 3.85 -15.90
CA LYS A 27 -40.77 3.24 -14.57
C LYS A 27 -39.75 2.10 -14.60
N GLN A 28 -39.52 1.47 -15.76
CA GLN A 28 -38.54 0.39 -15.91
C GLN A 28 -37.10 0.85 -15.71
N PHE A 29 -36.82 2.14 -15.91
CA PHE A 29 -35.49 2.73 -15.73
C PHE A 29 -35.29 3.31 -14.33
N ARG A 30 -36.24 3.10 -13.40
CA ARG A 30 -36.06 3.53 -12.02
C ARG A 30 -35.03 2.65 -11.34
N LEU A 31 -33.91 3.26 -10.98
CA LEU A 31 -32.92 2.64 -10.10
C LEU A 31 -33.50 2.55 -8.69
N PHE A 32 -33.53 1.34 -8.14
CA PHE A 32 -33.87 1.08 -6.75
C PHE A 32 -32.57 0.81 -5.98
N ALA A 33 -32.39 1.48 -4.84
CA ALA A 33 -31.26 1.26 -3.95
C ALA A 33 -31.41 -0.13 -3.28
N GLY A 34 -30.54 -1.07 -3.65
CA GLY A 34 -30.41 -2.34 -2.94
C GLY A 34 -29.67 -2.17 -1.59
N ARG A 35 -29.60 -3.25 -0.79
CA ARG A 35 -28.84 -3.23 0.47
C ARG A 35 -27.36 -2.92 0.19
N GLY A 36 -26.81 -1.90 0.85
CA GLY A 36 -25.44 -1.44 0.63
C GLY A 36 -25.26 -0.55 -0.60
N VAL A 37 -26.33 0.01 -1.16
CA VAL A 37 -26.28 1.02 -2.23
C VAL A 37 -27.07 2.25 -1.79
N ARG A 38 -26.46 3.44 -1.85
CA ARG A 38 -27.12 4.74 -1.71
C ARG A 38 -27.26 5.40 -3.07
N LEU A 39 -28.42 6.00 -3.32
CA LEU A 39 -28.66 6.82 -4.50
C LEU A 39 -28.78 8.28 -4.07
N GLN A 40 -27.98 9.16 -4.66
CA GLN A 40 -28.08 10.60 -4.43
C GLN A 40 -28.39 11.31 -5.75
N ARG A 41 -29.60 11.86 -5.85
CA ARG A 41 -30.01 12.65 -7.02
C ARG A 41 -29.51 14.08 -6.88
N THR A 42 -28.89 14.58 -7.94
CA THR A 42 -28.46 15.97 -8.07
C THR A 42 -28.96 16.52 -9.41
N PRO A 43 -28.94 17.84 -9.62
CA PRO A 43 -29.33 18.43 -10.92
C PRO A 43 -28.54 17.87 -12.12
N ASN A 44 -27.33 17.36 -11.89
CA ASN A 44 -26.44 16.84 -12.94
C ASN A 44 -26.56 15.32 -13.15
N GLY A 45 -27.45 14.62 -12.42
CA GLY A 45 -27.63 13.18 -12.54
C GLY A 45 -27.80 12.46 -11.20
N THR A 46 -27.86 11.13 -11.25
CA THR A 46 -27.98 10.28 -10.06
C THR A 46 -26.65 9.62 -9.76
N TYR A 47 -26.06 9.93 -8.61
CA TYR A 47 -24.92 9.20 -8.08
C TYR A 47 -25.38 7.88 -7.47
N VAL A 48 -24.70 6.80 -7.84
CA VAL A 48 -24.87 5.47 -7.27
C VAL A 48 -23.65 5.18 -6.41
N ILE A 49 -23.83 5.12 -5.10
CA ILE A 49 -22.77 4.90 -4.11
C ILE A 49 -22.94 3.50 -3.55
N ALA A 50 -21.93 2.63 -3.69
CA ALA A 50 -21.94 1.32 -3.06
C ALA A 50 -21.28 1.41 -1.67
N ASP A 51 -22.09 1.37 -0.61
CA ASP A 51 -21.63 1.20 0.78
C ASP A 51 -21.37 -0.28 1.06
N LEU A 52 -20.47 -0.89 0.28
CA LEU A 52 -19.91 -2.18 0.65
C LEU A 52 -19.18 -1.96 1.98
N LYS A 53 -19.50 -2.76 3.00
CA LYS A 53 -18.60 -2.94 4.15
C LYS A 53 -17.32 -3.53 3.60
N ALA A 54 -16.41 -2.68 3.11
CA ALA A 54 -15.05 -3.07 2.86
C ALA A 54 -14.55 -3.58 4.20
N ASN A 55 -14.15 -4.84 4.27
CA ASN A 55 -13.33 -5.30 5.38
C ASN A 55 -11.95 -4.75 5.03
N PRO A 56 -11.48 -3.64 5.63
CA PRO A 56 -10.22 -3.07 5.22
C PRO A 56 -9.15 -4.07 5.63
N TRP A 57 -8.55 -4.75 4.66
CA TRP A 57 -7.30 -5.45 4.93
C TRP A 57 -6.29 -4.36 5.33
N ASN A 58 -5.94 -4.34 6.62
CA ASN A 58 -4.88 -3.47 7.10
C ASN A 58 -3.54 -4.09 6.69
N HIS A 59 -3.09 -3.80 5.46
CA HIS A 59 -1.88 -4.39 4.90
C HIS A 59 -0.66 -4.04 5.77
N PRO A 60 0.07 -5.04 6.30
CA PRO A 60 1.34 -4.78 6.94
C PRO A 60 2.28 -4.00 6.05
N PHE A 61 3.08 -3.12 6.64
CA PHE A 61 4.03 -2.24 5.94
C PHE A 61 3.41 -1.31 4.89
N LYS A 62 2.10 -1.05 4.94
CA LYS A 62 1.45 -0.13 4.00
C LYS A 62 2.06 1.26 4.10
N VAL A 63 2.71 1.71 3.04
CA VAL A 63 3.30 3.04 2.96
C VAL A 63 2.22 4.04 2.54
N ARG A 64 2.08 5.12 3.32
CA ARG A 64 1.32 6.31 2.92
C ARG A 64 2.27 7.49 2.84
N LEU A 65 2.20 8.22 1.73
CA LEU A 65 3.00 9.43 1.52
C LEU A 65 2.19 10.67 1.82
N ALA A 66 2.83 11.63 2.47
CA ALA A 66 2.39 13.01 2.56
C ALA A 66 3.62 13.90 2.31
N ASP A 67 3.67 14.57 1.17
CA ASP A 67 4.81 15.39 0.72
C ASP A 67 6.17 14.66 0.80
N ARG A 68 7.03 15.04 1.76
CA ARG A 68 8.36 14.43 2.01
C ARG A 68 8.40 13.57 3.25
N GLU A 69 7.24 13.16 3.74
CA GLU A 69 7.11 12.26 4.86
C GLU A 69 6.36 11.00 4.41
N ALA A 70 6.79 9.86 4.93
CA ALA A 70 6.12 8.59 4.75
C ALA A 70 5.70 8.05 6.12
N THR A 71 4.47 7.59 6.23
CA THR A 71 4.06 6.71 7.33
C THR A 71 4.05 5.28 6.82
N VAL A 72 4.52 4.36 7.65
CA VAL A 72 4.50 2.93 7.34
C VAL A 72 3.55 2.24 8.31
N GLY A 73 2.59 1.48 7.79
CA GLY A 73 1.66 0.71 8.61
C GLY A 73 2.38 -0.38 9.39
N PHE A 74 1.85 -0.72 10.56
CA PHE A 74 2.39 -1.76 11.42
C PHE A 74 2.66 -3.07 10.66
N GLY A 75 3.86 -3.62 10.86
CA GLY A 75 4.33 -4.87 10.29
C GLY A 75 5.52 -5.36 11.11
N THR A 76 5.84 -6.65 10.99
CA THR A 76 6.93 -7.28 11.76
C THR A 76 7.86 -8.05 10.83
N VAL A 77 9.10 -8.23 11.28
CA VAL A 77 10.06 -9.16 10.68
C VAL A 77 10.43 -10.18 11.73
N GLN A 78 10.05 -11.45 11.55
CA GLN A 78 10.23 -12.50 12.58
C GLN A 78 9.76 -12.06 13.98
N ASP A 79 8.54 -11.50 14.07
CA ASP A 79 7.94 -10.97 15.31
C ASP A 79 8.67 -9.77 15.95
N VAL A 80 9.79 -9.32 15.38
CA VAL A 80 10.46 -8.08 15.76
C VAL A 80 9.74 -6.90 15.08
N VAL A 81 9.36 -5.89 15.88
CA VAL A 81 8.75 -4.65 15.41
C VAL A 81 9.84 -3.72 14.89
N PRO A 82 9.83 -3.33 13.60
CA PRO A 82 10.86 -2.44 13.06
C PRO A 82 10.81 -1.06 13.68
N ARG A 83 11.94 -0.35 13.60
CA ARG A 83 12.06 1.03 14.09
C ARG A 83 12.32 2.04 12.97
N ILE A 84 11.81 3.26 13.13
CA ILE A 84 12.13 4.43 12.31
C ILE A 84 12.75 5.46 13.25
N GLU A 85 13.99 5.88 12.98
CA GLU A 85 14.72 6.88 13.80
C GLU A 85 14.67 6.55 15.31
N GLY A 86 14.86 5.27 15.67
CA GLY A 86 14.86 4.76 17.05
C GLY A 86 13.48 4.49 17.64
N LYS A 87 12.39 4.91 17.00
CA LYS A 87 11.00 4.70 17.47
C LYS A 87 10.38 3.46 16.86
N ARG A 88 9.68 2.66 17.67
CA ARG A 88 8.97 1.46 17.22
C ARG A 88 7.80 1.80 16.31
N LEU A 89 7.58 0.98 15.28
CA LEU A 89 6.54 1.18 14.27
C LEU A 89 5.11 1.08 14.81
N ASP A 90 4.92 0.34 15.90
CA ASP A 90 3.63 0.24 16.60
C ASP A 90 3.29 1.51 17.42
N GLY A 91 4.23 2.45 17.55
CA GLY A 91 4.05 3.68 18.33
C GLY A 91 4.08 3.44 19.84
N VAL A 92 4.46 2.26 20.32
CA VAL A 92 4.54 1.96 21.75
C VAL A 92 5.93 2.33 22.26
N ASP A 93 6.01 3.10 23.35
CA ASP A 93 7.28 3.44 24.00
C ASP A 93 7.85 2.27 24.83
N ASP A 94 9.09 2.38 25.29
CA ASP A 94 9.74 1.34 26.12
C ASP A 94 9.03 1.09 27.46
N LYS A 95 8.10 1.97 27.85
CA LYS A 95 7.27 1.86 29.06
C LYS A 95 5.88 1.31 28.76
N GLY A 96 5.62 0.85 27.54
CA GLY A 96 4.35 0.27 27.13
C GLY A 96 3.22 1.28 26.91
N ARG A 97 3.54 2.59 26.81
CA ARG A 97 2.55 3.64 26.57
C ARG A 97 2.35 3.82 25.08
N GLU A 98 1.08 3.84 24.67
CA GLU A 98 0.71 4.13 23.30
C GLU A 98 1.02 5.60 22.96
N GLY A 99 1.80 5.80 21.91
CA GLY A 99 2.13 7.09 21.32
C GLY A 99 1.77 7.12 19.83
N GLU A 100 2.21 8.19 19.16
CA GLU A 100 1.99 8.32 17.72
C GLU A 100 2.96 7.41 16.93
N PRO A 101 2.48 6.72 15.88
CA PRO A 101 3.35 5.97 14.98
C PRO A 101 4.41 6.88 14.36
N PRO A 102 5.66 6.42 14.22
CA PRO A 102 6.73 7.25 13.71
C PRO A 102 6.55 7.59 12.22
N THR A 103 6.95 8.80 11.85
CA THR A 103 7.04 9.26 10.47
C THR A 103 8.48 9.10 9.96
N LEU A 104 8.63 8.58 8.74
CA LEU A 104 9.90 8.52 8.04
C LEU A 104 10.07 9.77 7.20
N ARG A 105 11.11 10.56 7.48
CA ARG A 105 11.51 11.68 6.62
C ARG A 105 12.23 11.17 5.39
N LEU A 106 11.77 11.60 4.22
CA LEU A 106 12.35 11.23 2.93
C LEU A 106 13.47 12.21 2.59
N THR A 107 14.67 11.90 3.07
CA THR A 107 15.87 12.71 2.89
C THR A 107 16.68 12.27 1.67
N GLY A 108 17.14 13.22 0.85
CA GLY A 108 18.00 12.94 -0.30
C GLY A 108 17.27 13.00 -1.65
N GLU A 109 17.91 12.42 -2.67
CA GLU A 109 17.47 12.47 -4.07
C GLU A 109 17.24 11.07 -4.66
N PRO A 110 16.43 10.96 -5.72
CA PRO A 110 16.32 9.72 -6.48
C PRO A 110 17.63 9.33 -7.17
N ASN A 111 17.69 8.07 -7.58
CA ASN A 111 18.70 7.58 -8.50
C ASN A 111 18.52 8.15 -9.94
N GLU A 112 19.36 7.70 -10.85
CA GLU A 112 19.36 8.14 -12.26
C GLU A 112 18.05 7.84 -12.99
N GLU A 113 17.32 6.80 -12.55
CA GLU A 113 16.02 6.41 -13.09
C GLU A 113 14.84 7.15 -12.44
N LEU A 114 15.09 8.20 -11.65
CA LEU A 114 14.08 8.93 -10.87
C LEU A 114 13.36 8.04 -9.85
N ARG A 115 14.08 7.07 -9.27
CA ARG A 115 13.54 6.13 -8.28
C ARG A 115 14.30 6.20 -6.96
N SER A 116 13.58 5.95 -5.88
CA SER A 116 14.17 5.63 -4.58
C SER A 116 13.26 4.63 -3.87
N TRP A 117 13.68 4.10 -2.73
CA TRP A 117 12.94 3.05 -2.05
C TRP A 117 12.80 3.31 -0.56
N ILE A 118 11.67 2.91 -0.01
CA ILE A 118 11.51 2.69 1.43
C ILE A 118 11.75 1.21 1.63
N VAL A 119 12.75 0.88 2.44
CA VAL A 119 13.19 -0.48 2.70
C VAL A 119 13.05 -0.80 4.17
N VAL A 120 12.85 -2.08 4.49
CA VAL A 120 13.21 -2.62 5.79
C VAL A 120 14.64 -3.18 5.69
N GLU A 121 15.49 -2.78 6.63
CA GLU A 121 16.84 -3.27 6.82
C GLU A 121 16.84 -4.24 7.99
N VAL A 122 17.46 -5.40 7.80
CA VAL A 122 17.71 -6.36 8.86
C VAL A 122 19.21 -6.55 8.98
N LYS A 123 19.75 -6.15 10.12
CA LYS A 123 21.12 -6.40 10.54
C LYS A 123 21.16 -7.70 11.34
N VAL A 124 22.10 -8.56 11.01
CA VAL A 124 22.32 -9.83 11.73
C VAL A 124 23.70 -9.86 12.36
N ASP A 125 23.84 -10.66 13.41
CA ASP A 125 25.16 -10.98 13.93
C ASP A 125 25.91 -11.84 12.90
N PRO A 126 27.16 -11.49 12.52
CA PRO A 126 27.90 -12.16 11.45
C PRO A 126 28.30 -13.61 11.78
N LYS A 127 28.31 -14.00 13.06
CA LYS A 127 28.71 -15.35 13.51
C LYS A 127 27.53 -16.30 13.56
N SER A 128 26.40 -15.86 14.11
CA SER A 128 25.18 -16.65 14.27
C SER A 128 24.23 -16.52 13.09
N GLY A 129 24.25 -15.38 12.39
CA GLY A 129 23.28 -15.06 11.35
C GLY A 129 21.89 -14.70 11.88
N GLU A 130 21.75 -14.57 13.19
CA GLU A 130 20.48 -14.28 13.87
C GLU A 130 20.30 -12.76 14.06
N ILE A 131 19.04 -12.35 14.17
CA ILE A 131 18.67 -10.98 14.54
C ILE A 131 18.83 -10.89 16.06
N ASP A 132 19.62 -9.94 16.55
CA ASP A 132 19.66 -9.62 17.97
C ASP A 132 18.40 -8.80 18.34
N PRO A 133 17.46 -9.34 19.11
CA PRO A 133 16.22 -8.64 19.45
C PRO A 133 16.44 -7.44 20.37
N GLU A 134 17.58 -7.38 21.07
CA GLU A 134 17.94 -6.28 21.97
C GLU A 134 18.67 -5.14 21.24
N ASP A 135 19.20 -5.38 20.03
CA ASP A 135 19.77 -4.32 19.19
C ASP A 135 18.64 -3.51 18.54
N GLU A 136 18.49 -2.25 18.97
CA GLU A 136 17.47 -1.33 18.46
C GLU A 136 17.64 -1.02 16.97
N GLU A 137 18.84 -1.24 16.42
CA GLU A 137 19.13 -1.08 14.99
C GLU A 137 19.03 -2.40 14.21
N ALA A 138 18.66 -3.50 14.86
CA ALA A 138 18.58 -4.81 14.21
C ALA A 138 17.56 -4.84 13.07
N VAL A 139 16.39 -4.20 13.26
CA VAL A 139 15.35 -4.10 12.24
C VAL A 139 14.88 -2.66 12.12
N THR A 140 15.27 -1.99 11.04
CA THR A 140 14.95 -0.57 10.82
C THR A 140 14.28 -0.33 9.48
N ILE A 141 13.46 0.71 9.38
CA ILE A 141 12.88 1.17 8.12
C ILE A 141 13.59 2.45 7.71
N ARG A 142 14.08 2.49 6.46
CA ARG A 142 14.85 3.61 5.93
C ARG A 142 14.44 3.98 4.51
N HIS A 143 14.66 5.24 4.17
CA HIS A 143 14.64 5.70 2.78
C HIS A 143 16.03 5.57 2.19
N VAL A 144 16.14 4.90 1.05
CA VAL A 144 17.40 4.65 0.37
C VAL A 144 17.31 5.01 -1.11
N ARG A 145 18.41 5.56 -1.62
CA ARG A 145 18.57 5.84 -3.06
C ARG A 145 18.73 4.56 -3.87
N GLU A 146 19.36 3.52 -3.33
CA GLU A 146 19.64 2.25 -4.03
C GLU A 146 19.31 1.04 -3.15
N LEU A 147 18.83 -0.04 -3.78
CA LEU A 147 18.45 -1.27 -3.06
C LEU A 147 19.64 -2.10 -2.58
N ARG A 148 20.83 -1.93 -3.18
CA ARG A 148 22.03 -2.65 -2.74
C ARG A 148 22.40 -2.22 -1.34
N ALA A 149 22.52 -3.18 -0.42
CA ALA A 149 22.99 -2.93 0.93
C ALA A 149 24.47 -2.53 0.96
N SER A 150 24.84 -1.71 1.93
CA SER A 150 26.22 -1.23 2.12
C SER A 150 27.16 -2.36 2.58
N THR A 151 26.69 -3.22 3.50
CA THR A 151 27.46 -4.31 4.10
C THR A 151 26.82 -5.67 3.82
N ALA A 152 27.57 -6.76 4.04
CA ALA A 152 27.10 -8.13 3.85
C ALA A 152 26.25 -8.65 5.03
N GLU A 153 26.23 -7.93 6.15
CA GLU A 153 25.51 -8.25 7.38
C GLU A 153 24.13 -7.59 7.43
N VAL A 154 23.84 -6.71 6.47
CA VAL A 154 22.58 -5.98 6.39
C VAL A 154 21.82 -6.41 5.14
N GLY A 155 20.66 -7.00 5.36
CA GLY A 155 19.70 -7.34 4.32
C GLY A 155 18.74 -6.19 4.08
N ARG A 156 18.46 -5.86 2.81
CA ARG A 156 17.44 -4.88 2.44
C ARG A 156 16.28 -5.57 1.74
N HIS A 157 15.06 -5.28 2.19
CA HIS A 157 13.84 -5.66 1.48
C HIS A 157 13.01 -4.42 1.15
N PRO A 158 12.64 -4.20 -0.13
CA PRO A 158 11.86 -3.02 -0.51
C PRO A 158 10.41 -3.13 -0.08
N LEU A 159 9.95 -2.17 0.73
CA LEU A 159 8.54 -2.05 1.12
C LEU A 159 7.74 -1.27 0.08
N ALA A 160 8.31 -0.17 -0.43
CA ALA A 160 7.72 0.63 -1.50
C ALA A 160 8.80 1.28 -2.37
N MET A 161 8.46 1.48 -3.65
CA MET A 161 9.24 2.28 -4.59
C MET A 161 8.60 3.66 -4.73
N LEU A 162 9.41 4.70 -4.61
CA LEU A 162 9.05 6.08 -4.82
C LEU A 162 9.49 6.50 -6.23
N VAL A 163 8.56 7.03 -7.01
CA VAL A 163 8.80 7.59 -8.35
C VAL A 163 8.77 9.10 -8.25
N TRP A 164 9.86 9.72 -8.67
CA TRP A 164 10.06 11.15 -8.59
C TRP A 164 9.72 11.84 -9.90
N ALA A 165 9.34 13.11 -9.81
CA ALA A 165 9.20 13.97 -10.97
C ALA A 165 10.58 14.27 -11.59
N PRO A 166 10.65 14.70 -12.86
CA PRO A 166 11.90 15.09 -13.51
C PRO A 166 12.67 16.19 -12.77
N ASN A 167 11.99 17.00 -11.95
CA ASN A 167 12.60 18.01 -11.09
C ASN A 167 13.38 17.43 -9.90
N ARG A 168 13.35 16.10 -9.68
CA ARG A 168 14.02 15.37 -8.58
C ARG A 168 13.64 15.81 -7.17
N THR A 169 12.66 16.69 -7.00
CA THR A 169 12.26 17.24 -5.70
C THR A 169 10.89 16.77 -5.23
N THR A 170 10.01 16.42 -6.17
CA THR A 170 8.62 16.00 -5.89
C THR A 170 8.45 14.50 -6.11
N ILE A 171 7.82 13.81 -5.17
CA ILE A 171 7.43 12.41 -5.34
C ILE A 171 6.04 12.40 -5.99
N VAL A 172 5.94 11.77 -7.16
CA VAL A 172 4.70 11.70 -7.93
C VAL A 172 3.87 10.49 -7.53
N ARG A 173 4.55 9.40 -7.11
CA ARG A 173 3.89 8.12 -6.87
C ARG A 173 4.70 7.24 -5.90
N ALA A 174 4.01 6.62 -4.95
CA ALA A 174 4.50 5.41 -4.28
C ALA A 174 3.87 4.17 -4.95
N ARG A 175 4.69 3.16 -5.19
CA ARG A 175 4.24 1.80 -5.52
C ARG A 175 4.56 0.88 -4.35
N GLN A 176 3.52 0.37 -3.71
CA GLN A 176 3.65 -0.63 -2.66
C GLN A 176 4.22 -1.94 -3.26
N ILE A 177 5.18 -2.54 -2.56
CA ILE A 177 5.80 -3.82 -2.95
C ILE A 177 5.41 -4.88 -1.93
N THR A 178 5.65 -4.63 -0.64
CA THR A 178 5.37 -5.59 0.44
C THR A 178 3.99 -5.32 1.05
N HIS A 179 3.20 -6.37 1.29
CA HIS A 179 1.85 -6.24 1.84
C HIS A 179 1.59 -7.19 3.03
N PHE A 180 2.64 -7.81 3.56
CA PHE A 180 2.59 -8.89 4.55
C PHE A 180 3.69 -8.72 5.58
N HIS A 181 3.53 -9.38 6.73
CA HIS A 181 4.64 -9.59 7.66
C HIS A 181 5.73 -10.39 6.96
N LEU A 182 6.97 -10.21 7.41
CA LEU A 182 8.12 -10.83 6.79
C LEU A 182 8.78 -11.82 7.73
N ARG A 183 9.36 -12.86 7.15
CA ARG A 183 10.45 -13.62 7.74
C ARG A 183 11.75 -13.27 7.04
N HIS A 184 12.84 -13.45 7.77
CA HIS A 184 14.19 -13.22 7.30
C HIS A 184 15.04 -14.48 7.52
N LEU A 185 15.99 -14.73 6.63
CA LEU A 185 17.02 -15.75 6.80
C LEU A 185 18.33 -15.19 6.24
N PHE A 186 19.38 -15.25 7.05
CA PHE A 186 20.73 -15.04 6.59
C PHE A 186 21.37 -16.38 6.20
N VAL A 187 21.90 -16.44 4.98
CA VAL A 187 22.71 -17.57 4.52
C VAL A 187 24.15 -17.07 4.45
N PRO A 188 25.01 -17.45 5.43
CA PRO A 188 26.40 -17.04 5.43
C PRO A 188 27.11 -17.58 4.19
N GLN A 189 28.19 -16.92 3.80
CA GLN A 189 29.02 -17.40 2.70
C GLN A 189 29.61 -18.77 3.07
N GLN A 190 29.41 -19.77 2.21
CA GLN A 190 30.18 -21.01 2.23
C GLN A 190 31.25 -20.92 1.14
N GLY A 191 32.52 -20.88 1.53
CA GLY A 191 33.65 -20.90 0.61
C GLY A 191 34.98 -20.91 1.34
N SER A 192 35.78 -21.94 1.09
CA SER A 192 37.21 -22.01 1.43
C SER A 192 38.00 -21.01 0.57
N GLU A 193 39.11 -20.50 1.10
CA GLU A 193 39.99 -19.52 0.46
C GLU A 193 40.26 -19.86 -1.03
N GLY A 194 39.90 -18.96 -1.95
CA GLY A 194 40.36 -19.02 -3.35
C GLY A 194 39.32 -18.76 -4.44
N GLU A 195 38.02 -18.93 -4.18
CA GLU A 195 36.97 -18.65 -5.16
C GLU A 195 36.15 -17.42 -4.79
N ASP A 196 35.85 -16.59 -5.80
CA ASP A 196 35.10 -15.33 -5.76
C ASP A 196 34.26 -15.13 -4.48
N LYS A 197 34.68 -14.17 -3.64
CA LYS A 197 34.06 -13.85 -2.34
C LYS A 197 32.62 -13.34 -2.54
N ARG A 198 31.67 -14.25 -2.72
CA ARG A 198 30.24 -13.95 -2.78
C ARG A 198 29.78 -13.57 -1.38
N ARG A 199 29.30 -12.33 -1.21
CA ARG A 199 28.69 -11.83 0.03
C ARG A 199 27.59 -12.78 0.52
N GLY A 200 27.42 -12.88 1.84
CA GLY A 200 26.29 -13.56 2.47
C GLY A 200 24.95 -13.09 1.90
N ARG A 201 23.95 -13.98 1.87
CA ARG A 201 22.66 -13.71 1.24
C ARG A 201 21.58 -13.51 2.28
N HIS A 202 20.78 -12.46 2.13
CA HIS A 202 19.59 -12.23 2.93
C HIS A 202 18.36 -12.60 2.13
N LEU A 203 17.54 -13.48 2.68
CA LEU A 203 16.28 -13.92 2.09
C LEU A 203 15.11 -13.37 2.91
N PHE A 204 14.09 -12.88 2.22
CA PHE A 204 12.88 -12.34 2.83
C PHE A 204 11.66 -12.99 2.17
N TRP A 205 10.67 -13.40 2.96
CA TRP A 205 9.43 -13.96 2.43
C TRP A 205 8.24 -13.61 3.32
N ALA A 206 7.06 -13.61 2.71
CA ALA A 206 5.81 -13.29 3.40
C ALA A 206 5.40 -14.42 4.37
N THR A 207 4.77 -14.02 5.46
CA THR A 207 4.07 -14.91 6.41
C THR A 207 2.59 -14.60 6.47
#